data_AF-A0A8J2KNK9-F1
#
_entry.id   AF-A0A8J2KNK9-F1
#
_cell.length_a   1.000
_cell.length_b   1.000
_cell.length_c   1.000
_cell.angle_alpha   90.00
_cell.angle_beta   90.00
_cell.angle_gamma   90.00
#
_symmetry.space_group_name_H-M   'P 1'
#
loop_
_entity.id
_entity.type
_entity.pdbx_description
1 polymer ?
#
loop_
_entity_poly.entity_id
_entity_poly.type
_entity_poly.pdbx_seq_one_letter_code
_entity_poly.pdbx_strand_id
1 'polypeptide(L)' 'MPGAKGHPFFGHALLLINPEDTLQKLIDWKKIHGSRLKVILGYFAYHFFLTDPKDIEKVVNSHTLIEKGISYNFLLPWL' A
#
# COMPACT_ATOMS: atom_id res chain seq x y z
N MET A 1 2.85 6.80 11.30
CA MET A 1 1.82 5.74 11.15
C MET A 1 2.40 4.41 11.62
N PRO A 2 1.69 3.66 12.48
CA PRO A 2 2.09 2.29 12.81
C PRO A 2 2.07 1.46 11.52
N GLY A 3 3.13 0.71 11.27
CA GLY A 3 3.25 -0.19 10.14
C GLY A 3 4.03 -1.41 10.58
N ALA A 4 3.66 -2.58 10.06
CA ALA A 4 4.35 -3.83 10.36
C ALA A 4 5.86 -3.68 10.09
N LYS A 5 6.69 -4.33 10.90
CA LYS A 5 8.14 -4.35 10.69
C LYS A 5 8.43 -5.18 9.44
N GLY A 6 8.74 -4.50 8.34
CA GLY A 6 9.18 -5.14 7.10
C GLY A 6 10.64 -5.58 7.19
N HIS A 7 11.02 -6.55 6.35
CA HIS A 7 12.40 -7.01 6.22
C HIS A 7 13.33 -5.82 5.83
N PRO A 8 14.53 -5.67 6.39
CA PRO A 8 15.37 -4.47 6.20
C PRO A 8 15.66 -4.10 4.73
N PHE A 9 15.85 -5.08 3.85
CA PHE A 9 16.15 -4.83 2.42
C PHE A 9 14.93 -4.87 1.48
N PHE A 10 13.99 -5.79 1.71
CA PHE A 10 12.84 -5.99 0.82
C PHE A 10 11.55 -5.39 1.37
N GLY A 11 11.54 -4.93 2.61
CA GLY A 11 10.34 -4.50 3.32
C GLY A 11 9.29 -5.61 3.32
N HIS A 12 8.19 -5.33 2.64
CA HIS A 12 7.04 -6.20 2.41
C HIS A 12 6.86 -6.54 0.93
N ALA A 13 7.89 -6.30 0.09
CA ALA A 13 7.80 -6.55 -1.35
C ALA A 13 7.42 -7.99 -1.69
N LEU A 14 7.88 -8.95 -0.89
CA LEU A 14 7.53 -10.36 -1.04
C LEU A 14 6.01 -10.63 -0.91
N LEU A 15 5.28 -9.75 -0.22
CA LEU A 15 3.84 -9.88 -0.09
C LEU A 15 3.07 -9.43 -1.32
N LEU A 16 3.72 -8.64 -2.20
CA LEU A 16 3.13 -8.09 -3.42
C LEU A 16 3.51 -8.88 -4.68
N ILE A 17 4.09 -10.07 -4.54
CA ILE A 17 4.46 -10.90 -5.70
C ILE A 17 3.20 -11.47 -6.37
N ASN A 18 2.21 -11.87 -5.56
CA ASN A 18 0.95 -12.41 -6.06
C ASN A 18 -0.20 -11.44 -5.72
N PRO A 19 -0.85 -10.81 -6.72
CA PRO A 19 -1.91 -9.83 -6.49
C PRO A 19 -3.08 -10.35 -5.66
N GLU A 20 -3.41 -11.63 -5.80
CA GLU A 20 -4.57 -12.25 -5.15
C GLU A 20 -4.32 -12.44 -3.65
N ASP A 21 -3.16 -13.00 -3.29
CA ASP A 21 -2.73 -13.14 -1.89
C ASP A 21 -2.46 -11.79 -1.22
N THR A 22 -2.08 -10.78 -2.02
CA THR A 22 -1.79 -9.43 -1.55
C THR A 22 -3.02 -8.80 -0.92
N LEU A 23 -4.15 -8.83 -1.62
CA LEU A 23 -5.38 -8.21 -1.13
C LEU A 23 -5.88 -8.87 0.14
N GLN A 24 -5.87 -10.20 0.19
CA GLN A 24 -6.30 -10.94 1.36
C GLN A 24 -5.46 -10.56 2.59
N LYS A 25 -4.12 -10.47 2.44
CA LYS A 25 -3.22 -10.04 3.52
C LYS A 25 -3.43 -8.59 3.93
N LEU A 26 -3.71 -7.69 2.98
CA LEU A 26 -4.02 -6.29 3.30
C LEU A 26 -5.32 -6.17 4.12
N ILE A 27 -6.33 -6.99 3.81
CA ILE A 27 -7.58 -7.06 4.58
C ILE A 27 -7.30 -7.54 6.01
N ASP A 28 -6.48 -8.58 6.17
CA ASP A 28 -6.12 -9.09 7.49
C ASP A 28 -5.30 -8.07 8.29
N TRP A 29 -4.37 -7.38 7.64
CA TRP A 29 -3.60 -6.30 8.28
C TRP A 29 -4.46 -5.10 8.65
N LYS A 30 -5.49 -4.80 7.87
CA LYS A 30 -6.47 -3.77 8.22
C LYS A 30 -7.17 -4.11 9.53
N LYS A 31 -7.54 -5.38 9.74
CA LYS A 31 -8.15 -5.83 11.00
C LYS A 31 -7.21 -5.65 12.19
N ILE A 32 -5.91 -5.84 12.00
CA ILE A 32 -4.91 -5.82 13.08
C ILE A 32 -4.38 -4.40 13.37
N HIS A 33 -4.22 -3.55 12.35
CA HIS A 33 -3.55 -2.25 12.46
C HIS A 33 -4.48 -1.04 12.19
N GLY A 34 -5.73 -1.29 11.78
CA GLY A 34 -6.73 -0.26 11.53
C GLY A 34 -6.62 0.40 10.16
N SER A 35 -7.23 1.59 10.03
CA SER A 35 -7.51 2.24 8.73
C SER A 35 -6.32 2.82 7.99
N ARG A 36 -5.13 2.85 8.61
CA ARG A 36 -3.92 3.50 8.08
C ARG A 36 -2.76 2.53 8.16
N LEU A 37 -2.34 2.02 7.00
CA LEU A 37 -1.28 1.03 6.88
C LEU A 37 -0.12 1.59 6.08
N LYS A 38 1.09 1.50 6.65
CA LYS A 38 2.33 1.80 5.94
C LYS A 38 3.00 0.50 5.50
N VAL A 39 3.17 0.33 4.20
CA VAL A 39 3.84 -0.81 3.58
C VAL A 39 5.11 -0.32 2.91
N ILE A 40 6.24 -0.86 3.37
CA ILE A 40 7.56 -0.60 2.78
C ILE A 40 7.78 -1.59 1.63
N LEU A 41 8.15 -1.10 0.45
CA LEU A 41 8.51 -1.87 -0.74
C LEU A 41 9.99 -1.61 -1.06
N GLY A 42 10.85 -2.58 -0.78
CA GLY A 42 12.30 -2.42 -0.97
C GLY A 42 12.91 -1.33 -0.07
N TYR A 43 14.00 -0.71 -0.54
CA TYR A 43 14.81 0.21 0.26
C TYR A 43 14.27 1.65 0.29
N PHE A 44 13.50 2.09 -0.72
CA PHE A 44 13.09 3.49 -0.89
C PHE A 44 11.60 3.72 -1.17
N ALA A 45 10.80 2.69 -1.45
CA ALA A 45 9.40 2.90 -1.82
C ALA A 45 8.49 2.74 -0.59
N TYR A 46 7.98 3.85 -0.08
CA TYR A 46 6.94 3.86 0.95
C TYR A 46 5.57 3.90 0.29
N HIS A 47 4.78 2.86 0.51
CA HIS A 47 3.40 2.79 0.03
C HIS A 47 2.46 2.89 1.23
N PHE A 48 1.43 3.71 1.07
CA PHE A 48 0.43 3.95 2.10
C PHE A 48 -0.89 3.38 1.62
N PHE A 49 -1.46 2.48 2.41
CA PHE A 49 -2.81 1.97 2.21
C PHE A 49 -3.73 2.74 3.16
N LEU A 50 -4.62 3.50 2.54
CA LEU A 50 -5.64 4.29 3.22
C LEU A 50 -6.99 3.60 3.02
N THR A 51 -7.71 3.37 4.11
CA THR A 51 -9.09 2.85 4.06
C THR A 51 -10.12 3.78 4.68
N ASP A 52 -9.69 4.89 5.29
CA ASP A 52 -10.60 5.93 5.76
C ASP A 52 -11.06 6.79 4.57
N PRO A 53 -12.37 6.92 4.31
CA PRO A 53 -12.89 7.76 3.24
C PRO A 53 -12.39 9.20 3.27
N LYS A 54 -12.23 9.78 4.47
CA LYS A 54 -11.77 11.17 4.63
C LYS A 54 -10.32 11.35 4.18
N ASP A 55 -9.47 10.37 4.50
CA ASP A 55 -8.08 10.37 4.07
C ASP A 55 -7.96 10.13 2.56
N ILE A 56 -8.81 9.25 2.00
CA ILE A 56 -8.87 8.98 0.56
C ILE A 56 -9.29 10.24 -0.20
N GLU A 57 -10.37 10.91 0.20
CA GLU A 57 -10.84 12.16 -0.44
C GLU A 57 -9.76 13.23 -0.43
N LYS A 58 -9.02 13.36 0.67
CA LYS A 58 -7.93 14.34 0.77
C LYS A 58 -6.78 14.05 -0.20
N VAL A 59 -6.41 12.77 -0.35
CA VAL A 59 -5.34 12.37 -1.29
C VAL A 59 -5.81 12.51 -2.72
N VAL A 60 -7.00 11.99 -3.07
CA VAL A 60 -7.58 12.03 -4.42
C VAL A 60 -7.78 13.46 -4.92
N ASN A 61 -8.24 14.37 -4.04
CA ASN A 61 -8.44 15.77 -4.40
C ASN A 61 -7.12 16.58 -4.44
N SER A 62 -6.00 16.03 -3.95
CA SER A 62 -4.73 16.72 -4.02
C SER A 62 -4.08 16.54 -5.39
N HIS A 63 -4.14 17.57 -6.23
CA HIS A 63 -3.51 17.58 -7.55
C HIS A 63 -1.96 17.60 -7.51
N THR A 64 -1.36 17.69 -6.31
CA THR A 64 0.09 17.79 -6.10
C THR A 64 0.74 16.52 -5.57
N LEU A 65 -0.03 15.52 -5.08
CA LEU A 65 0.53 14.30 -4.44
C LEU A 65 0.37 13.02 -5.28
N ILE A 66 -0.29 13.07 -6.44
CA ILE A 66 -0.57 11.89 -7.26
C ILE A 66 0.21 11.99 -8.56
N GLU A 67 1.42 11.44 -8.58
CA GLU A 67 2.02 10.99 -9.83
C GLU A 67 1.52 9.56 -10.10
N LYS A 68 0.87 9.35 -11.26
CA LYS A 68 0.49 8.02 -11.75
C LYS A 68 1.77 7.27 -12.14
N GLY A 69 2.47 6.75 -11.14
CA GLY A 69 3.77 6.10 -11.29
C GLY A 69 3.70 4.58 -11.44
N ILE A 70 4.85 3.94 -11.22
CA ILE A 70 5.14 2.50 -11.36
C ILE A 70 4.15 1.60 -10.62
N SER A 71 3.50 2.10 -9.57
CA SER A 71 2.45 1.40 -8.82
C SER A 71 1.24 1.01 -9.66
N TYR A 72 0.96 1.68 -10.79
CA TYR A 72 -0.12 1.28 -11.69
C TYR A 72 0.18 -0.01 -12.45
N ASN A 73 1.46 -0.30 -12.72
CA ASN A 73 1.89 -1.52 -13.40
C ASN A 73 1.55 -2.79 -12.59
N PHE A 74 1.50 -2.66 -11.25
CA PHE A 74 1.08 -3.74 -10.37
C PHE A 74 -0.40 -4.13 -10.56
N LEU A 75 -1.25 -3.18 -10.96
CA LEU A 75 -2.68 -3.39 -11.16
C LEU A 75 -3.04 -3.81 -12.59
N LEU A 76 -2.10 -3.75 -13.54
CA LEU A 76 -2.31 -4.15 -14.94
C LEU A 76 -2.91 -5.55 -15.12
N PRO A 77 -2.58 -6.58 -14.31
CA PRO A 77 -3.18 -7.90 -14.50
C PRO A 77 -4.71 -7.92 -14.29
N TRP A 78 -5.28 -6.90 -13.65
CA TRP A 78 -6.69 -6.82 -13.26
C TRP A 78 -7.45 -5.69 -13.97
N LEU A 79 -6.80 -5.00 -14.91
CA LEU A 79 -7.32 -3.90 -15.73
C LEU A 79 -7.63 -4.42 -17.14
#